data_AF-A0A1F9YSL4-F1
#
_entry.id   AF-A0A1F9YSL4-F1
#
_cell.length_a   1.000
_cell.length_b   1.000
_cell.length_c   1.000
_cell.angle_alpha   90.00
_cell.angle_beta   90.00
_cell.angle_gamma   90.00
#
_symmetry.space_group_name_H-M   'P 1'
#
loop_
_entity.id
_entity.type
_entity.pdbx_description
1 polymer ?
#
loop_
_entity_poly.entity_id
_entity_poly.type
_entity_poly.pdbx_seq_one_letter_code
_entity_poly.pdbx_strand_id
1 'polypeptide(L)'
;MKVTVVSTGKEVKSGGVYVDIHATEHGQVKCNTCQKMVNINNDSVKQAIPIAPAFVLQPNEMKSFDATISIPGGQPTYNGTIRNEWKIRGRLDAFGNDPDSGFQVIEVR
;
A
#
# COMPACT_ATOMS: atom_id res chain seq x y z
N MET A 1 -4.01 1.27 -13.06
CA MET A 1 -4.57 1.76 -11.79
C MET A 1 -4.81 3.24 -11.90
N LYS A 2 -5.87 3.77 -11.26
CA LYS A 2 -6.19 5.19 -11.22
C LYS A 2 -6.23 5.68 -9.77
N VAL A 3 -5.52 6.75 -9.46
CA VAL A 3 -5.57 7.45 -8.17
C VAL A 3 -6.22 8.81 -8.37
N THR A 4 -7.30 9.07 -7.63
CA THR A 4 -7.98 10.37 -7.65
C THR A 4 -7.74 11.08 -6.33
N VAL A 5 -7.27 12.32 -6.42
CA VAL A 5 -7.00 13.17 -5.26
C VAL A 5 -7.92 14.38 -5.33
N VAL A 6 -8.53 14.73 -4.21
CA VAL A 6 -9.48 15.84 -4.08
C VAL A 6 -9.04 16.72 -2.92
N SER A 7 -8.87 18.02 -3.16
CA SER A 7 -8.76 19.00 -2.08
C SER A 7 -10.15 19.31 -1.51
N THR A 8 -10.30 19.34 -0.19
CA THR A 8 -11.51 19.86 0.47
C THR A 8 -11.20 21.20 1.13
N GLY A 9 -11.40 22.30 0.40
CA GLY A 9 -11.46 23.66 0.94
C GLY A 9 -10.17 24.48 1.02
N LYS A 10 -8.96 23.90 0.97
CA LYS A 10 -7.69 24.68 0.99
C LYS A 10 -6.71 24.21 -0.08
N GLU A 11 -5.75 25.07 -0.41
CA GLU A 11 -4.61 24.65 -1.24
C GLU A 11 -3.86 23.51 -0.54
N VAL A 12 -3.57 22.43 -1.28
CA VAL A 12 -2.77 21.31 -0.80
C VAL A 12 -1.50 21.25 -1.64
N LYS A 13 -0.35 21.43 -0.98
CA LYS A 13 0.96 21.18 -1.56
C LYS A 13 1.31 19.72 -1.36
N SER A 14 1.56 19.01 -2.44
CA SER A 14 1.95 17.61 -2.42
C SER A 14 3.40 17.41 -2.87
N GLY A 15 4.12 16.53 -2.18
CA GLY A 15 5.43 16.03 -2.60
C GLY A 15 5.36 15.02 -3.75
N GLY A 16 4.17 14.51 -4.08
CA GLY A 16 3.93 13.56 -5.15
C GLY A 16 2.80 12.58 -4.84
N VAL A 17 2.44 11.77 -5.83
CA VAL A 17 1.51 10.64 -5.64
C VAL A 17 2.28 9.34 -5.72
N TYR A 18 1.98 8.43 -4.79
CA TYR A 18 2.60 7.14 -4.69
C TYR A 18 1.55 6.04 -4.70
N VAL A 19 1.96 4.87 -5.15
CA VAL A 19 1.23 3.63 -4.90
C VAL A 19 2.09 2.76 -4.00
N ASP A 20 1.56 2.45 -2.82
CA ASP A 20 2.23 1.56 -1.88
C ASP A 20 1.75 0.13 -2.14
N ILE A 21 2.69 -0.81 -2.33
CA ILE A 21 2.44 -2.24 -2.47
C ILE A 21 3.09 -2.97 -1.30
N HIS A 22 2.28 -3.71 -0.56
CA HIS A 22 2.70 -4.45 0.61
C HIS A 22 2.36 -5.94 0.43
N ALA A 23 3.28 -6.82 0.82
CA ALA A 23 3.01 -8.24 1.02
C ALA A 23 3.39 -8.60 2.45
N THR A 24 2.46 -9.23 3.15
CA THR A 24 2.64 -9.63 4.54
C THR A 24 2.30 -11.11 4.69
N GLU A 25 3.24 -11.87 5.21
CA GLU A 25 3.05 -13.24 5.64
C GLU A 25 2.62 -13.26 7.10
N HIS A 26 1.44 -13.81 7.37
CA HIS A 26 0.93 -13.95 8.72
C HIS A 26 0.28 -15.31 8.94
N GLY A 27 0.39 -15.81 10.16
CA GLY A 27 -0.11 -17.14 10.50
C GLY A 27 0.39 -17.59 11.85
N GLN A 28 0.25 -18.89 12.11
CA GLN A 28 0.72 -19.49 13.35
C GLN A 28 1.70 -20.61 13.07
N VAL A 29 2.84 -20.58 13.74
CA VAL A 29 3.85 -21.65 13.67
C VAL A 29 4.00 -22.31 15.03
N LYS A 30 4.16 -23.63 15.03
CA LYS A 30 4.47 -24.35 16.26
C LYS A 30 5.93 -24.09 16.62
N CYS A 31 6.15 -23.49 17.78
CA CYS A 31 7.47 -23.27 18.35
C CYS A 31 8.07 -24.61 18.79
N ASN A 32 9.17 -25.03 18.18
CA ASN A 32 9.82 -26.32 18.50
C ASN A 32 10.29 -26.39 19.97
N THR A 33 10.79 -25.27 20.50
CA THR A 33 11.35 -25.22 21.87
C THR A 33 10.27 -25.14 22.94
N CYS A 34 9.19 -24.39 22.68
CA CYS A 34 8.17 -24.08 23.67
C CYS A 34 6.85 -24.83 23.46
N GLN A 35 6.74 -25.61 22.37
CA GLN A 35 5.59 -26.44 21.99
C GLN A 35 4.26 -25.68 21.87
N LYS A 36 4.30 -24.34 21.81
CA LYS A 36 3.15 -23.45 21.69
C LYS A 36 3.02 -22.92 20.26
N MET A 37 1.81 -22.56 19.87
CA MET A 37 1.56 -21.80 18.64
C MET A 37 1.99 -20.35 18.85
N VAL A 38 2.79 -19.83 17.92
CA VAL A 38 3.27 -18.44 17.93
C VAL A 38 2.79 -17.76 16.66
N ASN A 39 2.23 -16.57 16.81
CA ASN A 39 1.84 -15.75 15.66
C ASN A 39 3.10 -15.24 14.98
N ILE A 40 3.19 -15.43 13.67
CA ILE A 40 4.18 -14.78 12.82
C ILE A 40 3.49 -13.65 12.06
N ASN A 41 4.23 -12.56 11.88
CA ASN A 41 3.86 -11.46 11.03
C ASN A 41 5.15 -10.94 10.40
N ASN A 42 5.35 -11.19 9.11
CA ASN A 42 6.55 -10.86 8.39
C ASN A 42 6.18 -10.08 7.14
N ASP A 43 6.67 -8.85 7.02
CA ASP A 43 6.46 -8.04 5.83
C ASP A 43 7.51 -8.40 4.77
N SER A 44 7.10 -9.20 3.78
CA SER A 44 7.99 -9.71 2.72
C SER A 44 8.20 -8.69 1.60
N VAL A 45 7.24 -7.80 1.37
CA VAL A 45 7.34 -6.69 0.41
C VAL A 45 6.78 -5.42 1.03
N LYS A 46 7.54 -4.32 0.91
CA LYS A 46 7.09 -2.95 1.19
C LYS A 46 7.72 -2.00 0.19
N GLN A 47 6.95 -1.55 -0.79
CA GLN A 47 7.45 -0.65 -1.83
C GLN A 47 6.49 0.50 -2.05
N ALA A 48 7.03 1.72 -2.13
CA ALA A 48 6.33 2.91 -2.58
C ALA A 48 6.78 3.25 -4.00
N ILE A 49 5.84 3.28 -4.95
CA ILE A 49 6.10 3.52 -6.36
C ILE A 49 5.58 4.91 -6.71
N PRO A 50 6.46 5.88 -7.06
CA PRO A 50 6.02 7.21 -7.44
C PRO A 50 5.29 7.15 -8.79
N ILE A 51 4.08 7.73 -8.84
CA ILE A 51 3.26 7.81 -10.07
C ILE A 51 3.06 9.25 -10.55
N ALA A 52 3.35 10.24 -9.72
CA ALA A 52 3.34 11.65 -10.09
C ALA A 52 4.34 12.46 -9.26
N PRO A 53 5.01 13.47 -9.86
CA PRO A 53 5.90 14.37 -9.13
C PRO A 53 5.11 15.33 -8.22
N ALA A 54 5.82 16.17 -7.47
CA ALA A 54 5.22 17.22 -6.65
C ALA A 54 4.28 18.15 -7.45
N PHE A 55 3.19 18.56 -6.82
CA PHE A 55 2.19 19.44 -7.42
C PHE A 55 1.40 20.19 -6.36
N VAL A 56 0.66 21.19 -6.81
CA VAL A 56 -0.29 21.92 -5.97
C VAL A 56 -1.71 21.59 -6.44
N LEU A 57 -2.59 21.30 -5.48
CA LEU A 57 -4.03 21.26 -5.68
C LEU A 57 -4.62 22.55 -5.15
N GLN A 58 -5.33 23.27 -6.01
CA GLN A 58 -6.13 24.42 -5.60
C GLN A 58 -7.33 23.98 -4.74
N PRO A 59 -7.94 24.88 -3.97
CA PRO A 59 -9.12 24.57 -3.17
C PRO A 59 -10.21 23.91 -4.02
N ASN A 60 -10.72 22.76 -3.58
CA ASN A 60 -11.76 21.98 -4.28
C ASN A 60 -11.36 21.42 -5.65
N GLU A 61 -10.07 21.49 -6.01
CA GLU A 61 -9.56 20.87 -7.22
C GLU A 61 -9.51 19.35 -7.08
N MET A 62 -9.79 18.67 -8.19
CA MET A 62 -9.62 17.23 -8.35
C MET A 62 -8.59 16.94 -9.42
N LYS A 63 -7.63 16.06 -9.13
CA LYS A 63 -6.69 15.51 -10.11
C LYS A 63 -6.75 13.99 -10.11
N SER A 64 -6.59 13.41 -11.29
CA SER A 64 -6.52 11.97 -11.50
C SER A 64 -5.17 11.59 -12.10
N PHE A 65 -4.59 10.50 -11.61
CA PHE A 65 -3.31 9.97 -12.05
C PHE A 65 -3.48 8.51 -12.45
N ASP A 66 -3.18 8.19 -13.70
CA ASP A 66 -3.21 6.83 -14.23
C ASP A 66 -1.79 6.26 -14.28
N ALA A 67 -1.63 5.04 -13.78
CA ALA A 67 -0.34 4.35 -13.75
C ALA A 67 -0.50 2.87 -14.08
N THR A 68 0.49 2.35 -14.82
CA THR A 68 0.71 0.91 -14.96
C THR A 68 1.83 0.53 -14.02
N ILE A 69 1.58 -0.47 -13.16
CA ILE A 69 2.48 -0.83 -12.08
C ILE A 69 2.79 -2.31 -12.20
N SER A 70 4.08 -2.63 -12.22
CA SER A 70 4.54 -4.01 -12.13
C SER A 70 4.59 -4.42 -10.67
N ILE A 71 3.95 -5.55 -10.35
CA ILE A 71 4.03 -6.12 -9.00
C ILE A 71 5.49 -6.55 -8.74
N PRO A 72 6.12 -6.12 -7.64
CA PRO A 72 7.48 -6.53 -7.31
C PRO A 72 7.56 -8.03 -7.05
N GLY A 73 8.77 -8.60 -7.23
CA GLY A 73 9.01 -10.00 -6.94
C GLY A 73 8.79 -10.33 -5.46
N GLY A 74 8.06 -11.41 -5.20
CA GLY A 74 7.74 -11.89 -3.86
C GLY A 74 7.01 -13.23 -3.93
N GLN A 75 6.66 -13.78 -2.76
CA GLN A 75 5.80 -14.97 -2.72
C GLN A 75 4.41 -14.62 -3.28
N PRO A 76 3.74 -15.52 -4.01
CA PRO A 76 2.38 -15.28 -4.50
C PRO A 76 1.39 -15.20 -3.32
N THR A 77 0.15 -14.80 -3.61
CA THR A 77 -0.94 -14.93 -2.66
C THR A 77 -1.20 -16.41 -2.38
N TYR A 78 -1.16 -16.82 -1.12
CA TYR A 78 -1.55 -18.16 -0.70
C TYR A 78 -2.26 -18.12 0.65
N ASN A 79 -3.07 -19.14 0.91
CA ASN A 79 -3.86 -19.24 2.13
C ASN A 79 -3.79 -20.66 2.70
N GLY A 80 -3.15 -20.79 3.86
CA GLY A 80 -3.02 -22.02 4.64
C GLY A 80 -2.82 -21.71 6.13
N THR A 81 -2.08 -22.53 6.86
CA THR A 81 -1.68 -22.22 8.25
C THR A 81 -0.87 -20.92 8.36
N ILE A 82 -0.13 -20.62 7.28
CA ILE A 82 0.45 -19.32 6.99
C ILE A 82 -0.26 -18.82 5.74
N ARG A 83 -0.56 -17.52 5.68
CA ARG A 83 -1.06 -16.86 4.49
C ARG A 83 -0.15 -15.70 4.12
N ASN A 84 -0.01 -15.47 2.82
CA ASN A 84 0.67 -14.30 2.29
C ASN A 84 -0.38 -13.42 1.61
N GLU A 85 -0.60 -12.23 2.17
CA GLU A 85 -1.62 -11.29 1.75
C GLU A 85 -0.97 -10.07 1.09
N TRP A 86 -1.40 -9.77 -0.13
CA TRP A 86 -0.96 -8.60 -0.86
C TRP A 86 -1.97 -7.47 -0.72
N LYS A 87 -1.46 -6.26 -0.53
CA LYS A 87 -2.26 -5.04 -0.40
C LYS A 87 -1.68 -3.92 -1.24
N ILE A 88 -2.57 -3.08 -1.75
CA ILE A 88 -2.23 -1.90 -2.52
C ILE A 88 -3.02 -0.69 -2.03
N ARG A 89 -2.42 0.50 -2.02
CA ARG A 89 -3.12 1.78 -1.80
C ARG A 89 -2.52 2.90 -2.63
N GLY A 90 -3.33 3.89 -2.97
CA GLY A 90 -2.82 5.19 -3.43
C GLY A 90 -2.59 6.11 -2.25
N ARG A 91 -1.46 6.81 -2.22
CA ARG A 91 -1.09 7.77 -1.17
C ARG A 91 -0.66 9.09 -1.80
N LEU A 92 -1.13 10.19 -1.22
CA LEU A 92 -0.65 11.53 -1.51
C LEU A 92 0.38 11.91 -0.45
N ASP A 93 1.60 12.21 -0.86
CA ASP A 93 2.61 12.79 0.03
C ASP A 93 2.24 14.25 0.28
N ALA A 94 1.88 14.59 1.52
CA ALA A 94 1.43 15.91 1.91
C ALA A 94 1.92 16.27 3.32
N PHE A 95 2.05 17.57 3.60
CA PHE A 95 2.51 17.99 4.92
C PHE A 95 1.58 17.52 6.05
N GLY A 96 2.15 16.87 7.06
CA GLY A 96 1.41 16.33 8.21
C GLY A 96 1.10 14.84 8.04
N ASN A 97 -0.17 14.49 7.95
CA ASN A 97 -0.61 13.12 7.71
C ASN A 97 -0.93 12.95 6.22
N ASP A 98 -0.24 12.02 5.57
CA ASP A 98 -0.46 11.69 4.17
C ASP A 98 -1.87 11.13 3.95
N PRO A 99 -2.72 11.78 3.12
CA PRO A 99 -3.97 11.20 2.71
C PRO A 99 -3.74 9.93 1.88
N ASP A 100 -4.48 8.86 2.18
CA ASP A 100 -4.41 7.62 1.41
C ASP A 100 -5.80 7.00 1.18
N SER A 101 -5.88 6.10 0.20
CA SER A 101 -7.13 5.45 -0.19
C SER A 101 -7.60 4.33 0.75
N GLY A 102 -6.84 4.02 1.79
CA GLY A 102 -6.87 2.74 2.48
C GLY A 102 -6.26 1.62 1.63
N PHE A 103 -5.77 0.59 2.30
CA PHE A 103 -5.29 -0.63 1.64
C PHE A 103 -6.45 -1.48 1.12
N GLN A 104 -6.33 -1.92 -0.13
CA GLN A 104 -7.17 -2.93 -0.75
C GLN A 104 -6.38 -4.21 -0.95
N VAL A 105 -6.99 -5.36 -0.68
CA VAL A 105 -6.36 -6.67 -0.88
C VAL A 105 -6.38 -7.01 -2.37
N ILE A 106 -5.27 -7.57 -2.88
CA ILE A 106 -5.15 -8.06 -4.25
C ILE A 106 -4.68 -9.51 -4.27
N GLU A 107 -5.04 -10.24 -5.33
CA GLU A 107 -4.48 -11.56 -5.61
C GLU A 107 -3.28 -11.44 -6.54
N VAL A 108 -2.15 -12.01 -6.13
CA VAL A 108 -0.94 -12.16 -6.95
C VAL A 108 -0.73 -13.65 -7.19
N ARG A 109 -0.52 -14.05 -8.45
CA ARG A 109 -0.39 -15.46 -8.87
C ARG A 109 0.96 -15.71 -9.52
#